data_AF-A0A7V9MGZ3-F1
#
_entry.id   AF-A0A7V9MGZ3-F1
#
_cell.length_a   1.000
_cell.length_b   1.000
_cell.length_c   1.000
_cell.angle_alpha   90.00
_cell.angle_beta   90.00
_cell.angle_gamma   90.00
#
_symmetry.space_group_name_H-M   'P 1'
#
loop_
_entity.id
_entity.type
_entity.pdbx_description
1 polymer ?
#
loop_
_entity_poly.entity_id
_entity_poly.type
_entity_poly.pdbx_seq_one_letter_code
_entity_poly.pdbx_strand_id
1 'polypeptide(L)'
;MPWPVGSLLGAHLALNLAGWFGTAIVGTLHTLHPSLTHTQLRFARLQGPTFAAWTGGTAALTAGLASGIAPIALIGWLALGLAAGLLVANLTASVRVAPRPLSLPARLITLAQAFLLAGVALGIVGALSDDVLAEPRHGALAVLLLAGWLGLTVLAALLHLLAVLARVRDFSRAMPVPRPAHDRALVGLAAVAVSSVAAARLAPAESLQA
;
A
#
# COMPACT_ATOMS: atom_id res chain seq x y z
N MET A 1 26.15 0.62 -10.99
CA MET A 1 27.49 0.20 -10.53
C MET A 1 27.30 -0.92 -9.53
N PRO A 2 28.04 -2.03 -9.63
CA PRO A 2 27.92 -3.13 -8.69
C PRO A 2 28.48 -2.67 -7.35
N TRP A 3 27.60 -2.58 -6.35
CA TRP A 3 27.99 -2.42 -4.97
C TRP A 3 28.42 -3.80 -4.47
N PRO A 4 29.65 -3.97 -3.95
CA PRO A 4 30.24 -5.30 -3.75
C PRO A 4 29.57 -6.14 -2.67
N VAL A 5 28.75 -5.53 -1.81
CA VAL A 5 28.17 -6.20 -0.64
C VAL A 5 26.64 -6.20 -0.63
N GLY A 6 25.95 -5.72 -1.68
CA GLY A 6 24.49 -5.61 -1.64
C GLY A 6 23.87 -4.89 -2.84
N SER A 7 22.60 -4.47 -2.71
CA SER A 7 21.85 -3.80 -3.79
C SER A 7 21.52 -2.36 -3.42
N LEU A 8 22.32 -1.42 -3.92
CA LEU A 8 22.03 0.02 -3.78
C LEU A 8 20.70 0.41 -4.42
N LEU A 9 20.37 -0.19 -5.57
CA LEU A 9 19.08 0.04 -6.22
C LEU A 9 17.94 -0.47 -5.34
N GLY A 10 18.07 -1.68 -4.78
CA GLY A 10 17.08 -2.24 -3.85
C GLY A 10 16.90 -1.37 -2.61
N ALA A 11 18.00 -0.92 -1.99
CA ALA A 11 17.97 -0.02 -0.85
C ALA A 11 17.33 1.34 -1.19
N HIS A 12 17.65 1.90 -2.35
CA HIS A 12 17.04 3.14 -2.84
C HIS A 12 15.53 2.98 -3.06
N LEU A 13 15.10 1.89 -3.70
CA LEU A 13 13.68 1.60 -3.89
C LEU A 13 12.97 1.40 -2.54
N ALA A 14 13.56 0.68 -1.60
CA ALA A 14 13.02 0.50 -0.26
C ALA A 14 12.88 1.84 0.48
N LEU A 15 13.90 2.70 0.44
CA LEU A 15 13.85 4.03 1.04
C LEU A 15 12.79 4.93 0.42
N ASN A 16 12.64 4.93 -0.90
CA ASN A 16 11.62 5.76 -1.54
C ASN A 16 10.22 5.23 -1.25
N LEU A 17 10.01 3.92 -1.45
CA LEU A 17 8.68 3.32 -1.38
C LEU A 17 8.19 3.13 0.06
N ALA A 18 8.98 2.48 0.91
CA ALA A 18 8.62 2.25 2.31
C ALA A 18 8.95 3.47 3.18
N GLY A 19 10.12 4.08 2.96
CA GLY A 19 10.56 5.25 3.73
C GLY A 19 9.76 6.51 3.40
N TRP A 20 10.05 7.17 2.28
CA TRP A 20 9.47 8.47 1.98
C TRP A 20 7.96 8.39 1.73
N PHE A 21 7.52 7.75 0.64
CA PHE A 21 6.11 7.70 0.27
C PHE A 21 5.31 6.89 1.29
N GLY A 22 5.85 5.75 1.71
CA GLY A 22 5.19 4.84 2.64
C GLY A 22 4.95 5.46 4.01
N THR A 23 5.96 6.09 4.62
CA THR A 23 5.77 6.73 5.94
C THR A 23 4.78 7.88 5.87
N ALA A 24 4.81 8.68 4.78
CA ALA A 24 3.83 9.73 4.56
C ALA A 24 2.41 9.15 4.47
N ILE A 25 2.20 8.10 3.66
CA ILE A 25 0.90 7.44 3.50
C ILE A 25 0.42 6.81 4.80
N VAL A 26 1.24 5.99 5.44
CA VAL A 26 0.87 5.31 6.70
C VAL A 26 0.49 6.34 7.75
N GLY A 27 1.21 7.46 7.82
CA GLY A 27 0.87 8.53 8.74
C GLY A 27 -0.41 9.27 8.40
N THR A 28 -0.59 9.65 7.14
CA THR A 28 -1.80 10.35 6.70
C THR A 28 -3.05 9.46 6.79
N LEU A 29 -2.94 8.15 6.59
CA LEU A 29 -4.11 7.26 6.62
C LEU A 29 -4.79 7.19 7.99
N HIS A 30 -4.05 7.42 9.08
CA HIS A 30 -4.63 7.47 10.43
C HIS A 30 -5.56 8.65 10.65
N THR A 31 -5.47 9.71 9.82
CA THR A 31 -6.35 10.88 9.89
C THR A 31 -7.30 10.93 8.69
N LEU A 32 -6.79 10.72 7.48
CA LEU A 32 -7.56 10.79 6.24
C LEU A 32 -8.67 9.74 6.19
N HIS A 33 -8.38 8.49 6.53
CA HIS A 33 -9.36 7.43 6.35
C HIS A 33 -10.57 7.57 7.30
N PRO A 34 -10.39 7.87 8.61
CA PRO A 34 -11.51 8.25 9.47
C PRO A 34 -12.36 9.41 8.92
N SER A 35 -11.73 10.44 8.32
CA SER A 35 -12.46 11.53 7.67
C SER A 35 -13.30 11.06 6.47
N LEU A 36 -12.77 10.11 5.67
CA LEU A 36 -13.48 9.52 4.54
C LEU A 36 -14.64 8.62 4.93
N THR A 37 -14.53 7.94 6.07
CA THR A 37 -15.56 7.05 6.61
C THR A 37 -16.53 7.74 7.56
N HIS A 38 -16.32 9.02 7.87
CA HIS A 38 -17.05 9.75 8.91
C HIS A 38 -17.06 9.00 10.26
N THR A 39 -15.93 8.38 10.59
CA THR A 39 -15.73 7.66 11.86
C THR A 39 -14.55 8.25 12.61
N GLN A 40 -14.35 7.78 13.84
CA GLN A 40 -13.05 7.89 14.49
C GLN A 40 -12.16 6.69 14.13
N LEU A 41 -10.88 6.80 14.45
CA LEU A 41 -9.95 5.69 14.39
C LEU A 41 -10.33 4.67 15.47
N ARG A 42 -10.70 3.44 15.09
CA ARG A 42 -11.28 2.48 16.05
C ARG A 42 -10.30 2.04 17.13
N PHE A 43 -9.04 1.84 16.76
CA PHE A 43 -7.97 1.42 17.66
C PHE A 43 -6.82 2.44 17.62
N ALA A 44 -7.04 3.64 18.16
CA ALA A 44 -6.05 4.72 18.16
C ALA A 44 -4.70 4.31 18.78
N ARG A 45 -4.71 3.41 19.77
CA ARG A 45 -3.49 2.87 20.39
C ARG A 45 -2.59 2.09 19.44
N LEU A 46 -3.11 1.61 18.31
CA LEU A 46 -2.30 0.90 17.30
C LEU A 46 -1.46 1.85 16.45
N GLN A 47 -1.73 3.16 16.45
CA GLN A 47 -1.00 4.12 15.62
C GLN A 47 0.50 4.13 15.97
N GLY A 48 0.85 4.28 17.25
CA GLY A 48 2.25 4.27 17.71
C GLY A 48 3.01 2.99 17.31
N PRO A 49 2.49 1.79 17.65
CA PRO A 49 3.07 0.52 17.21
C PRO A 49 3.17 0.37 15.70
N THR A 50 2.16 0.81 14.94
CA THR A 50 2.17 0.77 13.46
C THR A 50 3.33 1.59 12.92
N PHE A 51 3.50 2.82 13.41
CA PHE A 51 4.60 3.70 12.99
C PHE A 51 5.97 3.15 13.41
N ALA A 52 6.10 2.66 14.64
CA ALA A 52 7.35 2.09 15.13
C ALA A 52 7.79 0.89 14.29
N ALA A 53 6.85 -0.04 14.02
CA ALA A 53 7.10 -1.19 13.17
C ALA A 53 7.40 -0.79 11.71
N TRP A 54 6.71 0.21 11.17
CA TRP A 54 6.92 0.70 9.81
C TRP A 54 8.31 1.33 9.63
N THR A 55 8.66 2.28 10.50
CA THR A 55 9.94 3.00 10.44
C THR A 55 11.10 2.05 10.74
N GLY A 56 10.97 1.22 11.77
CA GLY A 56 11.96 0.20 12.11
C GLY A 56 12.14 -0.83 10.98
N GLY A 57 11.02 -1.28 10.39
CA GLY A 57 11.04 -2.20 9.25
C GLY A 57 11.68 -1.60 8.01
N THR A 58 11.41 -0.33 7.70
CA THR A 58 12.05 0.40 6.60
C THR A 58 13.56 0.52 6.82
N ALA A 59 13.99 0.90 8.03
CA ALA A 59 15.39 1.05 8.37
C ALA A 59 16.13 -0.29 8.27
N ALA A 60 15.56 -1.36 8.84
CA ALA A 60 16.10 -2.71 8.76
C ALA A 60 16.15 -3.20 7.30
N LEU A 61 15.07 -3.04 6.53
CA LEU A 61 15.04 -3.46 5.13
C LEU A 61 16.12 -2.74 4.30
N THR A 62 16.25 -1.43 4.48
CA THR A 62 17.28 -0.63 3.80
C THR A 62 18.68 -1.10 4.17
N ALA A 63 18.97 -1.28 5.46
CA ALA A 63 20.26 -1.74 5.95
C ALA A 63 20.60 -3.15 5.44
N GLY A 64 19.62 -4.05 5.47
CA GLY A 64 19.76 -5.42 4.97
C GLY A 64 20.07 -5.46 3.48
N LEU A 65 19.37 -4.66 2.67
CA LEU A 65 19.60 -4.58 1.22
C LEU A 65 20.93 -3.89 0.88
N ALA A 66 21.28 -2.82 1.58
CA ALA A 66 22.53 -2.07 1.35
C ALA A 66 23.77 -2.90 1.74
N SER A 67 23.66 -3.73 2.77
CA SER A 67 24.75 -4.56 3.28
C SER A 67 24.70 -6.02 2.82
N GLY A 68 23.68 -6.41 2.04
CA GLY A 68 23.51 -7.78 1.54
C GLY A 68 23.26 -8.82 2.64
N ILE A 69 22.78 -8.39 3.80
CA ILE A 69 22.52 -9.27 4.95
C ILE A 69 21.06 -9.71 4.90
N ALA A 70 20.81 -10.87 4.27
CA ALA A 70 19.46 -11.41 4.06
C ALA A 70 18.60 -11.50 5.34
N PRO A 71 19.12 -11.95 6.50
CA PRO A 71 18.34 -11.97 7.74
C PRO A 71 17.83 -10.59 8.18
N ILE A 72 18.63 -9.53 7.98
CA ILE A 72 18.23 -8.16 8.34
C ILE A 72 17.14 -7.66 7.38
N ALA A 73 17.27 -7.97 6.09
CA ALA A 73 16.24 -7.65 5.10
C ALA A 73 14.91 -8.37 5.40
N LEU A 74 14.96 -9.64 5.80
CA LEU A 74 13.80 -10.41 6.23
C LEU A 74 13.13 -9.80 7.48
N ILE A 75 13.91 -9.43 8.50
CA ILE A 75 13.39 -8.70 9.68
C ILE A 75 12.67 -7.43 9.25
N GLY A 76 13.25 -6.68 8.29
CA GLY A 76 12.62 -5.50 7.70
C GLY A 76 11.25 -5.80 7.09
N TRP A 77 11.17 -6.82 6.23
CA TRP A 77 9.90 -7.26 5.62
C TRP A 77 8.87 -7.73 6.65
N LEU A 78 9.28 -8.49 7.68
CA LEU A 78 8.38 -8.95 8.75
C LEU A 78 7.83 -7.78 9.56
N ALA A 79 8.67 -6.80 9.90
CA ALA A 79 8.26 -5.58 10.60
C ALA A 79 7.31 -4.72 9.75
N LEU A 80 7.56 -4.59 8.44
CA LEU A 80 6.61 -3.96 7.51
C LEU A 80 5.28 -4.74 7.42
N GLY A 81 5.33 -6.07 7.46
CA GLY A 81 4.14 -6.92 7.49
C GLY A 81 3.30 -6.73 8.74
N LEU A 82 3.95 -6.64 9.90
CA LEU A 82 3.29 -6.30 11.16
C LEU A 82 2.64 -4.92 11.08
N ALA A 83 3.37 -3.91 10.61
CA ALA A 83 2.84 -2.56 10.46
C ALA A 83 1.63 -2.50 9.50
N ALA A 84 1.73 -3.16 8.34
CA ALA A 84 0.63 -3.25 7.38
C ALA A 84 -0.59 -3.97 7.99
N GLY A 85 -0.38 -5.04 8.74
CA GLY A 85 -1.44 -5.76 9.45
C GLY A 85 -2.16 -4.90 10.49
N LEU A 86 -1.40 -4.17 11.31
CA LEU A 86 -1.95 -3.24 12.31
C LEU A 86 -2.76 -2.12 11.66
N LEU A 87 -2.23 -1.53 10.57
CA LEU A 87 -2.92 -0.52 9.79
C LEU A 87 -4.24 -1.06 9.23
N VAL A 88 -4.20 -2.20 8.51
CA VAL A 88 -5.38 -2.82 7.90
C VAL A 88 -6.44 -3.17 8.93
N ALA A 89 -6.04 -3.69 10.10
CA ALA A 89 -6.96 -4.00 11.19
C ALA A 89 -7.72 -2.74 11.64
N ASN A 90 -7.02 -1.62 11.78
CA ASN A 90 -7.60 -0.36 12.20
C ASN A 90 -8.55 0.22 11.14
N LEU A 91 -8.13 0.25 9.87
CA LEU A 91 -8.93 0.77 8.77
C LEU A 91 -10.18 -0.08 8.51
N THR A 92 -10.03 -1.41 8.53
CA THR A 92 -11.16 -2.34 8.36
C THR A 92 -12.16 -2.18 9.49
N ALA A 93 -11.69 -2.02 10.74
CA ALA A 93 -12.56 -1.81 11.88
C ALA A 93 -13.33 -0.47 11.78
N SER A 94 -12.69 0.59 11.29
CA SER A 94 -13.37 1.86 10.97
C SER A 94 -14.41 1.70 9.86
N VAL A 95 -14.11 0.98 8.78
CA VAL A 95 -15.05 0.72 7.68
C VAL A 95 -16.29 -0.08 8.13
N ARG A 96 -16.13 -1.00 9.08
CA ARG A 96 -17.24 -1.84 9.59
C ARG A 96 -18.30 -1.02 10.31
N VAL A 97 -17.91 0.05 10.99
CA VAL A 97 -18.83 0.94 11.74
C VAL A 97 -19.21 2.20 10.97
N ALA A 98 -18.65 2.39 9.76
CA ALA A 98 -18.90 3.55 8.94
C ALA A 98 -20.34 3.59 8.41
N PRO A 99 -20.99 4.77 8.38
CA PRO A 99 -22.25 4.96 7.69
C PRO A 99 -22.16 4.49 6.24
N ARG A 100 -23.24 3.86 5.76
CA ARG A 100 -23.33 3.38 4.38
C ARG A 100 -24.24 4.31 3.56
N PRO A 101 -23.96 4.48 2.26
CA PRO A 101 -22.89 3.87 1.46
C PRO A 101 -21.50 4.53 1.67
N LEU A 102 -20.44 3.73 1.54
CA LEU A 102 -19.05 4.26 1.53
C LEU A 102 -18.78 5.05 0.24
N SER A 103 -18.06 6.15 0.37
CA SER A 103 -17.54 6.95 -0.74
C SER A 103 -16.52 6.18 -1.60
N LEU A 104 -16.37 6.56 -2.87
CA LEU A 104 -15.38 5.96 -3.78
C LEU A 104 -13.94 6.04 -3.22
N PRO A 105 -13.45 7.19 -2.71
CA PRO A 105 -12.13 7.26 -2.08
C PRO A 105 -11.93 6.27 -0.93
N ALA A 106 -12.91 6.12 -0.04
CA ALA A 106 -12.81 5.18 1.09
C ALA A 106 -12.64 3.73 0.60
N ARG A 107 -13.37 3.35 -0.46
CA ARG A 107 -13.27 2.01 -1.07
C ARG A 107 -11.92 1.77 -1.74
N LEU A 108 -11.42 2.76 -2.48
CA LEU A 108 -10.11 2.68 -3.13
C LEU A 108 -8.97 2.56 -2.11
N ILE A 109 -9.01 3.32 -1.02
CA ILE A 109 -8.01 3.19 0.07
C ILE A 109 -8.08 1.81 0.71
N THR A 110 -9.29 1.31 0.98
CA THR A 110 -9.48 -0.04 1.54
C THR A 110 -8.87 -1.11 0.62
N LEU A 111 -9.16 -1.03 -0.69
CA LEU A 111 -8.58 -1.92 -1.69
C LEU A 111 -7.05 -1.80 -1.75
N ALA A 112 -6.51 -0.58 -1.72
CA ALA A 112 -5.08 -0.32 -1.78
C ALA A 112 -4.30 -1.06 -0.67
N GLN A 113 -4.89 -1.20 0.52
CA GLN A 113 -4.22 -1.91 1.62
C GLN A 113 -4.17 -3.42 1.43
N ALA A 114 -5.09 -4.01 0.65
CA ALA A 114 -4.99 -5.41 0.25
C ALA A 114 -3.75 -5.63 -0.63
N PHE A 115 -3.46 -4.68 -1.54
CA PHE A 115 -2.25 -4.71 -2.36
C PHE A 115 -0.96 -4.46 -1.55
N LEU A 116 -1.01 -3.63 -0.51
CA LEU A 116 0.10 -3.50 0.44
C LEU A 116 0.42 -4.86 1.09
N LEU A 117 -0.60 -5.53 1.64
CA LEU A 117 -0.41 -6.84 2.27
C LEU A 117 0.12 -7.88 1.27
N ALA A 118 -0.45 -7.93 0.07
CA ALA A 118 0.01 -8.85 -0.97
C ALA A 118 1.47 -8.58 -1.39
N GLY A 119 1.84 -7.31 -1.58
CA GLY A 119 3.21 -6.92 -1.92
C GLY A 119 4.20 -7.24 -0.80
N VAL A 120 3.86 -6.94 0.45
CA VAL A 120 4.70 -7.29 1.61
C VAL A 120 4.84 -8.80 1.78
N ALA A 121 3.75 -9.56 1.61
CA ALA A 121 3.80 -11.02 1.64
C ALA A 121 4.73 -11.58 0.56
N LEU A 122 4.66 -11.06 -0.67
CA LEU A 122 5.57 -11.43 -1.75
C LEU A 122 7.03 -11.07 -1.41
N GLY A 123 7.26 -9.92 -0.77
CA GLY A 123 8.56 -9.51 -0.25
C GLY A 123 9.10 -10.47 0.83
N ILE A 124 8.26 -10.90 1.77
CA ILE A 124 8.64 -11.91 2.79
C ILE A 124 9.01 -13.23 2.13
N VAL A 125 8.18 -13.73 1.20
CA VAL A 125 8.44 -14.98 0.48
C VAL A 125 9.75 -14.91 -0.31
N GLY A 126 10.00 -13.81 -1.01
CA GLY A 126 11.25 -13.63 -1.74
C GLY A 126 12.47 -13.48 -0.83
N ALA A 127 12.33 -12.87 0.34
CA ALA A 127 13.40 -12.78 1.32
C ALA A 127 13.73 -14.14 1.96
N LEU A 128 12.72 -15.01 2.14
CA LEU A 128 12.91 -16.39 2.62
C LEU A 128 13.59 -17.30 1.60
N SER A 129 13.49 -16.97 0.31
CA SER A 129 14.12 -17.73 -0.77
C SER A 129 15.40 -17.08 -1.32
N ASP A 130 15.96 -16.07 -0.63
CA ASP A 130 17.11 -15.28 -1.05
C ASP A 130 17.00 -14.64 -2.45
N ASP A 131 15.78 -14.38 -2.92
CA ASP A 131 15.49 -14.05 -4.32
C ASP A 131 14.50 -12.88 -4.48
N VAL A 132 14.43 -11.99 -3.49
CA VAL A 132 13.38 -10.96 -3.41
C VAL A 132 13.42 -9.94 -4.55
N LEU A 133 14.60 -9.71 -5.14
CA LEU A 133 14.82 -8.76 -6.23
C LEU A 133 15.09 -9.43 -7.58
N ALA A 134 15.01 -10.75 -7.67
CA ALA A 134 15.09 -11.41 -8.97
C ALA A 134 13.78 -11.25 -9.74
N GLU A 135 13.93 -11.16 -11.05
CA GLU A 135 12.81 -11.37 -11.96
C GLU A 135 12.36 -12.83 -11.88
N PRO A 136 11.05 -13.12 -11.91
CA PRO A 136 9.91 -12.23 -12.20
C PRO A 136 9.28 -11.49 -11.01
N ARG A 137 9.72 -11.79 -9.78
CA ARG A 137 9.05 -11.34 -8.54
C ARG A 137 9.17 -9.84 -8.34
N HIS A 138 10.27 -9.24 -8.78
CA HIS A 138 10.49 -7.80 -8.75
C HIS A 138 9.39 -7.03 -9.52
N GLY A 139 9.06 -7.46 -10.74
CA GLY A 139 8.00 -6.83 -11.54
C GLY A 139 6.62 -6.91 -10.88
N ALA A 140 6.26 -8.08 -10.32
CA ALA A 140 4.99 -8.24 -9.61
C ALA A 140 4.91 -7.40 -8.34
N LEU A 141 5.99 -7.37 -7.55
CA LEU A 141 6.12 -6.54 -6.36
C LEU A 141 5.94 -5.05 -6.69
N ALA A 142 6.58 -4.58 -7.76
CA ALA A 142 6.46 -3.21 -8.24
C ALA A 142 5.01 -2.88 -8.60
N VAL A 143 4.30 -3.75 -9.32
CA VAL A 143 2.89 -3.52 -9.68
C VAL A 143 2.01 -3.45 -8.43
N LEU A 144 2.15 -4.40 -7.50
CA LEU A 144 1.35 -4.46 -6.28
C LEU A 144 1.56 -3.21 -5.41
N LEU A 145 2.82 -2.83 -5.17
CA LEU A 145 3.12 -1.73 -4.27
C LEU A 145 2.97 -0.35 -4.93
N LEU A 146 3.40 -0.17 -6.19
CA LEU A 146 3.32 1.13 -6.86
C LEU A 146 1.94 1.40 -7.45
N ALA A 147 1.39 0.51 -8.27
CA ALA A 147 0.09 0.73 -8.88
C ALA A 147 -1.04 0.42 -7.91
N GLY A 148 -0.95 -0.73 -7.23
CA GLY A 148 -1.99 -1.22 -6.31
C GLY A 148 -2.09 -0.41 -5.03
N TRP A 149 -1.00 -0.29 -4.27
CA TRP A 149 -1.05 0.38 -2.98
C TRP A 149 -0.86 1.89 -3.09
N LEU A 150 0.29 2.35 -3.57
CA LEU A 150 0.64 3.77 -3.66
C LEU A 150 -0.32 4.51 -4.60
N GLY A 151 -0.48 4.01 -5.83
CA GLY A 151 -1.30 4.62 -6.88
C GLY A 151 -2.76 4.76 -6.49
N LEU A 152 -3.39 3.69 -5.99
CA LEU A 152 -4.80 3.77 -5.55
C LEU A 152 -4.97 4.66 -4.31
N THR A 153 -4.01 4.67 -3.38
CA THR A 153 -4.07 5.56 -2.22
C THR A 153 -3.97 7.03 -2.64
N VAL A 154 -3.03 7.37 -3.52
CA VAL A 154 -2.88 8.72 -4.06
C VAL A 154 -4.10 9.14 -4.86
N LEU A 155 -4.60 8.28 -5.75
CA LEU A 155 -5.82 8.55 -6.53
C LEU A 155 -7.02 8.84 -5.60
N ALA A 156 -7.21 8.02 -4.57
CA ALA A 156 -8.29 8.24 -3.61
C ALA A 156 -8.14 9.56 -2.84
N ALA A 157 -6.92 9.88 -2.38
CA ALA A 157 -6.63 11.13 -1.71
C ALA A 157 -6.92 12.34 -2.62
N LEU A 158 -6.51 12.28 -3.89
CA LEU A 158 -6.78 13.34 -4.88
C LEU A 158 -8.28 13.51 -5.14
N LEU A 159 -9.01 12.42 -5.35
CA LEU A 159 -10.47 12.47 -5.53
C LEU A 159 -11.17 13.13 -4.33
N HIS A 160 -10.71 12.84 -3.12
CA HIS A 160 -11.22 13.50 -1.92
C HIS A 160 -10.85 14.98 -1.84
N LEU A 161 -9.58 15.31 -2.05
CA LEU A 161 -9.08 16.69 -1.99
C LEU A 161 -9.73 17.58 -3.04
N LEU A 162 -9.99 17.08 -4.24
CA LEU A 162 -10.72 17.82 -5.28
C LEU A 162 -12.15 18.15 -4.85
N ALA A 163 -12.84 17.20 -4.21
CA ALA A 163 -14.18 17.43 -3.67
C ALA A 163 -14.17 18.48 -2.54
N VAL A 164 -13.19 18.39 -1.63
CA VAL A 164 -13.01 19.36 -0.54
C VAL A 164 -12.67 20.75 -1.11
N LEU A 165 -11.74 20.84 -2.05
CA LEU A 165 -11.34 22.09 -2.69
C LEU A 165 -12.51 22.75 -3.42
N ALA A 166 -13.30 21.97 -4.17
CA ALA A 166 -14.49 22.48 -4.83
C ALA A 166 -15.48 23.09 -3.83
N ARG A 167 -15.64 22.48 -2.65
CA ARG A 167 -16.52 22.97 -1.59
C ARG A 167 -15.96 24.16 -0.83
N VAL A 168 -14.64 24.24 -0.62
CA VAL A 168 -14.00 25.38 0.05
C VAL A 168 -14.04 26.63 -0.85
N ARG A 169 -13.97 26.45 -2.17
CA ARG A 169 -14.13 27.56 -3.14
C ARG A 169 -15.58 28.02 -3.27
N ASP A 170 -16.54 27.13 -3.03
CA ASP A 170 -17.97 27.40 -3.13
C ASP A 170 -18.75 26.52 -2.13
N PHE A 171 -19.11 27.11 -0.99
CA PHE A 171 -19.79 26.41 0.09
C PHE A 171 -21.21 25.94 -0.26
N SER A 172 -21.78 26.43 -1.36
CA SER A 172 -23.09 25.96 -1.85
C SER A 172 -22.99 24.58 -2.50
N ARG A 173 -21.79 24.13 -2.89
CA ARG A 173 -21.58 22.81 -3.48
C ARG A 173 -21.66 21.71 -2.43
N ALA A 174 -22.54 20.75 -2.68
CA ALA A 174 -22.60 19.52 -1.92
C ALA A 174 -21.38 18.62 -2.20
N MET A 175 -21.05 17.78 -1.23
CA MET A 175 -20.07 16.70 -1.45
C MET A 175 -20.63 15.68 -2.47
N PRO A 176 -19.77 15.01 -3.26
CA PRO A 176 -20.21 13.97 -4.18
C PRO A 176 -21.00 12.87 -3.46
N VAL A 177 -22.21 12.60 -3.94
CA VAL A 177 -23.06 11.53 -3.40
C VAL A 177 -22.51 10.18 -3.88
N PRO A 178 -22.27 9.21 -2.98
CA PRO A 178 -21.76 7.89 -3.37
C PRO A 178 -22.72 7.16 -4.31
N ARG A 179 -22.19 6.49 -5.35
CA ARG A 179 -22.96 5.73 -6.34
C ARG A 179 -22.59 4.25 -6.22
N PRO A 180 -23.23 3.49 -5.32
CA PRO A 180 -22.69 2.22 -4.82
C PRO A 180 -22.43 1.15 -5.89
N ALA A 181 -23.28 1.05 -6.92
CA ALA A 181 -23.08 0.09 -8.01
C ALA A 181 -21.88 0.50 -8.89
N HIS A 182 -21.87 1.75 -9.35
CA HIS A 182 -20.80 2.32 -10.16
C HIS A 182 -19.45 2.31 -9.43
N ASP A 183 -19.43 2.74 -8.18
CA ASP A 183 -18.21 2.81 -7.37
C ASP A 183 -17.65 1.40 -7.10
N ARG A 184 -18.51 0.39 -6.91
CA ARG A 184 -18.07 -1.01 -6.82
C ARG A 184 -17.50 -1.51 -8.14
N ALA A 185 -18.11 -1.18 -9.27
CA ALA A 185 -17.61 -1.55 -10.59
C ALA A 185 -16.23 -0.95 -10.85
N LEU A 186 -16.01 0.33 -10.54
CA LEU A 186 -14.70 0.97 -10.66
C LEU A 186 -13.64 0.34 -9.76
N VAL A 187 -13.98 0.08 -8.49
CA VAL A 187 -13.07 -0.58 -7.54
C VAL A 187 -12.76 -2.01 -7.99
N GLY A 188 -13.76 -2.75 -8.47
CA GLY A 188 -13.57 -4.10 -9.03
C GLY A 188 -12.67 -4.10 -10.27
N LEU A 189 -12.89 -3.15 -11.19
CA LEU A 189 -12.04 -2.99 -12.37
C LEU A 189 -10.60 -2.66 -11.99
N ALA A 190 -10.38 -1.74 -11.04
CA ALA A 190 -9.05 -1.44 -10.52
C ALA A 190 -8.39 -2.67 -9.89
N ALA A 191 -9.16 -3.45 -9.12
CA ALA A 191 -8.66 -4.67 -8.50
C ALA A 191 -8.21 -5.71 -9.54
N VAL A 192 -9.04 -5.95 -10.56
CA VAL A 192 -8.76 -6.88 -11.66
C VAL A 192 -7.56 -6.40 -12.48
N ALA A 193 -7.50 -5.11 -12.82
CA ALA A 193 -6.41 -4.54 -13.61
C ALA A 193 -5.06 -4.71 -12.89
N VAL A 194 -4.95 -4.30 -11.63
CA VAL A 194 -3.71 -4.43 -10.85
C VAL A 194 -3.33 -5.90 -10.67
N SER A 195 -4.30 -6.75 -10.30
CA SER A 195 -4.03 -8.16 -10.02
C SER A 195 -3.63 -8.94 -11.28
N SER A 196 -4.28 -8.67 -12.42
CA SER A 196 -3.94 -9.32 -13.69
C SER A 196 -2.56 -8.91 -14.19
N VAL A 197 -2.20 -7.63 -14.09
CA VAL A 197 -0.85 -7.16 -14.45
C VAL A 197 0.19 -7.77 -13.51
N ALA A 198 -0.06 -7.83 -12.21
CA ALA A 198 0.84 -8.45 -11.25
C ALA A 198 1.01 -9.96 -11.53
N ALA A 199 -0.09 -10.67 -11.81
CA ALA A 199 -0.05 -12.09 -12.16
C ALA A 199 0.68 -12.35 -13.48
N ALA A 200 0.48 -11.50 -14.49
CA ALA A 200 1.19 -11.58 -15.76
C ALA A 200 2.70 -11.41 -15.59
N ARG A 201 3.15 -10.63 -14.60
CA ARG A 201 4.58 -10.54 -14.27
C ARG A 201 5.12 -11.84 -13.68
N LEU A 202 4.32 -12.58 -12.92
CA LEU A 202 4.73 -13.86 -12.32
C LEU A 202 4.66 -15.05 -13.30
N ALA A 203 4.02 -14.90 -14.46
CA ALA A 203 3.89 -15.97 -15.43
C ALA A 203 5.25 -16.30 -16.08
N PRO A 204 5.63 -17.58 -16.19
CA PRO A 204 6.85 -17.98 -16.89
C PRO A 204 6.76 -17.62 -18.38
N ALA A 205 7.86 -17.14 -18.95
CA ALA A 205 7.93 -16.63 -20.33
C ALA A 205 7.48 -17.63 -21.41
N GLU A 206 7.49 -18.94 -21.10
CA GLU A 206 7.06 -20.02 -22.00
C GLU A 206 5.53 -20.06 -22.23
N SER A 207 4.73 -19.41 -21.37
CA SER A 207 3.26 -19.42 -21.44
C SER A 207 2.64 -18.39 -22.40
N LEU A 208 3.46 -17.57 -23.07
CA LEU A 208 3.01 -16.54 -24.02
C LEU A 208 3.26 -16.90 -25.50
N GLN A 209 3.73 -18.12 -25.78
CA GLN A 209 4.03 -18.61 -27.13
C GLN A 209 3.08 -19.73 -27.62
N ALA A 210 2.03 -20.05 -26.87
CA ALA A 210 0.98 -20.99 -27.27
C ALA A 210 -0.34 -20.26 -27.48
#